data_AF-A0A1F2U606-F1
#
_entry.id   AF-A0A1F2U606-F1
#
_cell.length_a   1.000
_cell.length_b   1.000
_cell.length_c   1.000
_cell.angle_alpha   90.00
_cell.angle_beta   90.00
_cell.angle_gamma   90.00
#
_symmetry.space_group_name_H-M   'P 1'
#
loop_
_entity.id
_entity.type
_entity.pdbx_description
1 polymer ?
#
loop_
_entity_poly.entity_id
_entity_poly.type
_entity_poly.pdbx_seq_one_letter_code
_entity_poly.pdbx_strand_id
1 'polypeptide(L)'
;MIRSILLGTAGLSVAALAALWLTVVRDCSDAEETAIRGAVRVGAAALLLQGAHFTEELITGFDERFPQLLGLTPWSPAFFVPFNVFWVIVWTLGLWGLRSRRRAALFPLWFLALGSMGNGLAHPALAAATGAYFPGLVTAPLVGIAGVLLARRLLQITAERSRTVVA
;
A
#
# COMPACT_ATOMS: atom_id res chain seq x y z
N MET A 1 -17.75 -11.61 -11.67
CA MET A 1 -17.23 -11.10 -10.38
C MET A 1 -15.81 -11.57 -10.08
N ILE A 2 -15.55 -12.87 -9.83
CA ILE A 2 -14.20 -13.36 -9.42
C ILE A 2 -13.07 -12.93 -10.38
N ARG A 3 -13.27 -13.08 -11.70
CA ARG A 3 -12.32 -12.61 -12.71
C ARG A 3 -12.00 -11.11 -12.59
N SER A 4 -13.01 -10.29 -12.30
CA SER A 4 -12.84 -8.84 -12.14
C SER A 4 -12.01 -8.51 -10.91
N ILE A 5 -12.27 -9.20 -9.80
CA ILE A 5 -11.49 -9.05 -8.57
C ILE A 5 -10.03 -9.43 -8.82
N LEU A 6 -9.77 -10.61 -9.38
CA LEU A 6 -8.40 -11.10 -9.60
C LEU A 6 -7.61 -10.19 -10.56
N LEU A 7 -8.20 -9.84 -11.70
CA LEU A 7 -7.49 -9.04 -12.71
C LEU A 7 -7.37 -7.58 -12.31
N GLY A 8 -8.44 -6.97 -11.77
CA GLY A 8 -8.38 -5.57 -11.38
C GLY A 8 -7.55 -5.32 -10.11
N THR A 9 -7.33 -6.33 -9.26
CA THR A 9 -6.41 -6.21 -8.11
C THR A 9 -5.00 -6.75 -8.38
N ALA A 10 -4.67 -7.15 -9.61
CA ALA A 10 -3.39 -7.77 -9.94
C ALA A 10 -2.18 -6.88 -9.58
N GLY A 11 -2.29 -5.56 -9.74
CA GLY A 11 -1.26 -4.61 -9.31
C GLY A 11 -0.97 -4.69 -7.81
N LEU A 12 -2.00 -4.87 -6.99
CA LEU A 12 -1.86 -5.08 -5.54
C LEU A 12 -1.22 -6.45 -5.23
N SER A 13 -1.51 -7.48 -6.02
CA SER A 13 -0.83 -8.78 -5.86
C SER A 13 0.68 -8.67 -6.09
N VAL A 14 1.10 -7.93 -7.11
CA VAL A 14 2.54 -7.68 -7.37
C VAL A 14 3.18 -6.91 -6.21
N ALA A 15 2.53 -5.85 -5.73
CA ALA A 15 3.02 -5.09 -4.57
C ALA A 15 3.10 -5.96 -3.30
N ALA A 16 2.13 -6.85 -3.08
CA ALA A 16 2.13 -7.77 -1.93
C ALA A 16 3.27 -8.79 -2.01
N LEU A 17 3.54 -9.36 -3.19
CA LEU A 17 4.66 -10.28 -3.40
C LEU A 17 6.01 -9.58 -3.17
N ALA A 18 6.17 -8.36 -3.67
CA ALA A 18 7.36 -7.54 -3.42
C ALA A 18 7.52 -7.20 -1.93
N ALA A 19 6.43 -6.83 -1.25
CA ALA A 19 6.43 -6.57 0.19
C ALA A 19 6.79 -7.82 1.01
N LEU A 20 6.28 -8.98 0.62
CA LEU A 20 6.62 -10.26 1.23
C LEU A 20 8.10 -10.58 1.05
N TRP A 21 8.62 -10.44 -0.17
CA TRP A 21 10.05 -10.61 -0.45
C TRP A 21 10.91 -9.70 0.42
N LEU A 22 10.61 -8.40 0.47
CA LEU A 22 11.32 -7.43 1.31
C LEU A 22 11.25 -7.79 2.81
N THR A 23 10.13 -8.35 3.27
CA THR A 23 9.97 -8.80 4.65
C THR A 23 10.80 -10.05 4.97
N VAL A 24 11.00 -10.92 3.99
CA VAL A 24 11.81 -12.14 4.14
C VAL A 24 13.30 -11.81 4.17
N VAL A 25 13.74 -10.89 3.30
CA VAL A 25 15.17 -10.60 3.11
C VAL A 25 15.71 -9.48 4.00
N ARG A 26 14.84 -8.77 4.72
CA ARG A 26 15.23 -7.65 5.59
C ARG A 26 14.78 -7.81 7.03
N ASP A 27 15.54 -7.26 7.96
CA ASP A 27 15.24 -7.27 9.39
C ASP A 27 15.43 -5.88 10.02
N CYS A 28 14.72 -5.60 11.11
CA CYS A 28 14.72 -4.32 11.83
C CYS A 28 15.13 -4.44 13.30
N SER A 29 15.68 -5.59 13.72
CA SER A 29 16.05 -5.84 15.14
C SER A 29 16.97 -4.77 15.71
N ASP A 30 17.93 -4.32 14.90
CA ASP A 30 19.05 -3.48 15.33
C ASP A 30 18.80 -1.98 15.09
N ALA A 31 17.61 -1.63 14.59
CA ALA A 31 17.29 -0.25 14.29
C ALA A 31 17.24 0.63 15.55
N GLU A 32 17.72 1.88 15.43
CA GLU A 32 17.59 2.85 16.51
C GLU A 32 16.12 3.21 16.77
N GLU A 33 15.77 3.39 18.05
CA GLU A 33 14.40 3.71 18.47
C GLU A 33 13.87 5.03 17.87
N THR A 34 14.75 6.02 17.70
CA THR A 34 14.47 7.28 17.01
C THR A 34 14.07 7.06 15.56
N ALA A 35 14.77 6.18 14.85
CA ALA A 35 14.49 5.84 13.46
C ALA A 35 13.18 5.06 13.32
N ILE A 36 12.90 4.10 14.22
CA ILE A 36 11.61 3.40 14.30
C ILE A 36 10.45 4.37 14.51
N ARG A 37 10.55 5.30 15.47
CA ARG A 37 9.53 6.34 15.68
C ARG A 37 9.33 7.21 14.44
N GLY A 38 10.39 7.54 13.72
CA GLY A 38 10.34 8.25 12.44
C GLY A 38 9.56 7.47 11.38
N ALA A 39 9.85 6.19 11.21
CA ALA A 39 9.13 5.31 10.28
C ALA A 39 7.64 5.19 10.65
N VAL A 40 7.32 5.04 11.94
CA VAL A 40 5.92 4.97 12.41
C VAL A 40 5.16 6.27 12.14
N ARG A 41 5.77 7.44 12.34
CA ARG A 41 5.13 8.74 12.04
C ARG A 41 4.81 8.89 10.56
N VAL A 42 5.77 8.57 9.69
CA VAL A 42 5.57 8.60 8.24
C VAL A 42 4.53 7.57 7.81
N GLY A 43 4.56 6.37 8.38
CA GLY A 43 3.58 5.32 8.09
C GLY A 43 2.16 5.68 8.55
N ALA A 44 2.02 6.36 9.69
CA ALA A 44 0.72 6.88 10.14
C ALA A 44 0.18 7.96 9.19
N ALA A 45 1.04 8.85 8.69
CA ALA A 45 0.64 9.84 7.68
C ALA A 45 0.22 9.15 6.36
N ALA A 46 0.99 8.16 5.90
CA ALA A 46 0.64 7.36 4.72
C ALA A 46 -0.70 6.65 4.88
N LEU A 47 -0.97 6.06 6.06
CA LEU A 47 -2.24 5.40 6.38
C LEU A 47 -3.42 6.37 6.33
N LEU A 48 -3.29 7.57 6.90
CA LEU A 48 -4.34 8.59 6.87
C LEU A 48 -4.60 9.07 5.44
N LEU A 49 -3.56 9.32 4.65
CA LEU A 49 -3.68 9.67 3.25
C LEU A 49 -4.34 8.56 2.43
N GLN A 50 -3.99 7.30 2.71
CA GLN A 50 -4.61 6.15 2.06
C GLN A 50 -6.09 6.01 2.43
N GLY A 51 -6.49 6.34 3.66
CA GLY A 51 -7.89 6.43 4.06
C GLY A 51 -8.65 7.55 3.34
N ALA A 52 -8.04 8.73 3.19
CA ALA A 52 -8.61 9.83 2.41
C ALA A 52 -8.72 9.46 0.92
N HIS A 53 -7.75 8.74 0.39
CA HIS A 53 -7.74 8.27 -0.99
C HIS A 53 -8.83 7.24 -1.27
N PHE A 54 -8.95 6.23 -0.41
CA PHE A 54 -10.08 5.29 -0.45
C PHE A 54 -11.43 6.04 -0.38
N THR A 55 -11.52 7.08 0.44
CA THR A 55 -12.75 7.89 0.52
C THR A 55 -13.05 8.59 -0.81
N GLU A 56 -12.05 9.22 -1.45
CA GLU A 56 -12.20 9.83 -2.77
C GLU A 56 -12.62 8.80 -3.83
N GLU A 57 -11.95 7.65 -3.87
CA GLU A 57 -12.27 6.56 -4.78
C GLU A 57 -13.72 6.09 -4.62
N LEU A 58 -14.19 5.93 -3.39
CA LEU A 58 -15.54 5.51 -3.09
C LEU A 58 -16.59 6.53 -3.54
N ILE A 59 -16.41 7.82 -3.23
CA ILE A 59 -17.39 8.86 -3.59
C ILE A 59 -17.39 9.17 -5.09
N THR A 60 -16.30 8.87 -5.80
CA THR A 60 -16.17 9.15 -7.24
C THR A 60 -16.29 7.91 -8.12
N GLY A 61 -16.59 6.74 -7.54
CA GLY A 61 -16.99 5.52 -8.26
C GLY A 61 -15.82 4.75 -8.87
N PHE A 62 -14.68 4.64 -8.18
CA PHE A 62 -13.54 3.84 -8.65
C PHE A 62 -13.92 2.37 -8.84
N ASP A 63 -14.72 1.82 -7.93
CA ASP A 63 -15.21 0.43 -7.95
C ASP A 63 -16.06 0.10 -9.18
N GLU A 64 -16.60 1.11 -9.85
CA GLU A 64 -17.28 0.97 -11.13
C GLU A 64 -16.36 1.30 -12.30
N ARG A 65 -15.75 2.48 -12.29
CA ARG A 65 -15.04 3.06 -13.44
C ARG A 65 -13.75 2.31 -13.78
N PHE A 66 -13.02 1.84 -12.77
CA PHE A 66 -11.76 1.13 -13.00
C PHE A 66 -11.97 -0.27 -13.60
N PRO A 67 -12.84 -1.13 -13.05
CA PRO A 67 -13.15 -2.40 -13.71
C PRO A 67 -13.71 -2.22 -15.12
N GLN A 68 -14.60 -1.25 -15.34
CA GLN A 68 -15.16 -0.98 -16.67
C GLN A 68 -14.11 -0.57 -17.70
N LEU A 69 -13.11 0.24 -17.30
CA LEU A 69 -12.00 0.61 -18.18
C LEU A 69 -11.21 -0.62 -18.67
N LEU A 70 -11.15 -1.67 -17.85
CA LEU A 70 -10.51 -2.94 -18.19
C LEU A 70 -11.44 -3.93 -18.92
N GLY A 71 -12.68 -3.53 -19.25
CA GLY A 71 -13.70 -4.42 -19.80
C GLY A 71 -14.20 -5.47 -18.80
N LEU A 72 -14.10 -5.17 -17.50
CA LEU A 72 -14.51 -6.04 -16.40
C LEU A 72 -15.82 -5.55 -15.77
N THR A 73 -16.48 -6.45 -15.06
CA THR A 73 -17.68 -6.12 -14.28
C THR A 73 -17.31 -5.23 -13.07
N PRO A 74 -18.08 -4.17 -12.77
CA PRO A 74 -17.94 -3.40 -11.53
C PRO A 74 -17.81 -4.27 -10.29
N TRP A 75 -17.05 -3.79 -9.31
CA TRP A 75 -16.99 -4.41 -8.00
C TRP A 75 -18.20 -3.98 -7.17
N SER A 76 -18.73 -4.90 -6.36
CA SER A 76 -19.80 -4.52 -5.44
C SER A 76 -19.23 -3.69 -4.27
N PRO A 77 -19.99 -2.75 -3.72
CA PRO A 77 -19.60 -2.07 -2.48
C PRO A 77 -19.32 -3.04 -1.32
N ALA A 78 -20.06 -4.17 -1.29
CA ALA A 78 -19.87 -5.26 -0.33
C ALA A 78 -18.52 -5.99 -0.47
N PHE A 79 -17.81 -5.83 -1.59
CA PHE A 79 -16.42 -6.24 -1.75
C PHE A 79 -15.46 -5.07 -1.53
N PHE A 80 -15.68 -3.96 -2.25
CA PHE A 80 -14.74 -2.85 -2.31
C PHE A 80 -14.49 -2.18 -0.95
N VAL A 81 -15.54 -1.96 -0.16
CA VAL A 81 -15.42 -1.33 1.16
C VAL A 81 -14.74 -2.26 2.16
N PRO A 82 -15.18 -3.52 2.40
CA PRO A 82 -14.50 -4.40 3.33
C PRO A 82 -13.06 -4.71 2.92
N PHE A 83 -12.75 -4.81 1.62
CA PHE A 83 -11.39 -5.00 1.14
C PHE A 83 -10.45 -3.86 1.57
N ASN A 84 -10.86 -2.61 1.38
CA ASN A 84 -10.06 -1.45 1.77
C ASN A 84 -9.97 -1.30 3.30
N VAL A 85 -11.08 -1.48 4.02
CA VAL A 85 -11.11 -1.43 5.49
C VAL A 85 -10.21 -2.52 6.09
N PHE A 86 -10.23 -3.73 5.53
CA PHE A 86 -9.33 -4.81 5.94
C PHE A 86 -7.86 -4.38 5.87
N TRP A 87 -7.44 -3.75 4.76
CA TRP A 87 -6.07 -3.29 4.63
C TRP A 87 -5.72 -2.14 5.56
N VAL A 88 -6.63 -1.19 5.80
CA VAL A 88 -6.46 -0.14 6.81
C VAL A 88 -6.19 -0.75 8.20
N ILE A 89 -6.94 -1.79 8.57
CA ILE A 89 -6.73 -2.51 9.84
C ILE A 89 -5.35 -3.19 9.86
N VAL A 90 -5.01 -3.93 8.80
CA VAL A 90 -3.73 -4.64 8.68
C VAL A 90 -2.54 -3.69 8.75
N TRP A 91 -2.61 -2.53 8.09
CA TRP A 91 -1.58 -1.49 8.16
C TRP A 91 -1.48 -0.84 9.54
N THR A 92 -2.61 -0.60 10.19
CA THR A 92 -2.64 -0.11 11.58
C THR A 92 -1.93 -1.08 12.52
N LEU A 93 -2.22 -2.39 12.40
CA LEU A 93 -1.52 -3.44 13.16
C LEU A 93 -0.03 -3.52 12.80
N GLY A 94 0.33 -3.25 11.53
CA GLY A 94 1.72 -3.10 11.10
C GLY A 94 2.45 -1.97 11.83
N LEU A 95 1.84 -0.80 11.96
CA LEU A 95 2.45 0.32 12.69
C LEU A 95 2.66 -0.02 14.17
N TRP A 96 1.69 -0.70 14.80
CA TRP A 96 1.82 -1.18 16.17
C TRP A 96 2.90 -2.25 16.31
N GLY A 97 2.92 -3.24 15.41
CA GLY A 97 3.91 -4.32 15.40
C GLY A 97 5.34 -3.82 15.18
N LEU A 98 5.53 -2.75 14.39
CA LEU A 98 6.83 -2.13 14.16
C LEU A 98 7.40 -1.50 15.44
N ARG A 99 6.56 -0.86 16.27
CA ARG A 99 7.00 -0.36 17.59
C ARG A 99 7.52 -1.48 18.50
N SER A 100 6.92 -2.66 18.37
CA SER A 100 7.35 -3.87 19.08
C SER A 100 8.46 -4.63 18.36
N ARG A 101 9.08 -4.04 17.32
CA ARG A 101 10.15 -4.62 16.50
C ARG A 101 9.82 -6.00 15.92
N ARG A 102 8.55 -6.28 15.67
CA ARG A 102 8.12 -7.56 15.10
C ARG A 102 8.37 -7.54 13.60
N ARG A 103 9.24 -8.42 13.09
CA ARG A 103 9.54 -8.52 11.65
C ARG A 103 8.29 -8.71 10.78
N ALA A 104 7.30 -9.45 11.27
CA ALA A 104 6.02 -9.64 10.55
C ALA A 104 5.30 -8.30 10.25
N ALA A 105 5.57 -7.24 11.01
CA ALA A 105 5.04 -5.90 10.76
C ALA A 105 5.65 -5.21 9.53
N LEU A 106 6.79 -5.68 9.02
CA LEU A 106 7.38 -5.13 7.80
C LEU A 106 6.51 -5.43 6.58
N PHE A 107 5.83 -6.58 6.51
CA PHE A 107 4.96 -6.93 5.39
C PHE A 107 3.86 -5.89 5.14
N PRO A 108 2.98 -5.59 6.11
CA PRO A 108 1.93 -4.61 5.88
C PRO A 108 2.51 -3.23 5.57
N LEU A 109 3.65 -2.84 6.16
CA LEU A 109 4.23 -1.51 5.92
C LEU A 109 4.92 -1.38 4.56
N TRP A 110 5.62 -2.42 4.10
CA TRP A 110 6.11 -2.48 2.74
C TRP A 110 4.97 -2.49 1.73
N PHE A 111 3.89 -3.22 2.05
CA PHE A 111 2.72 -3.28 1.19
C PHE A 111 2.01 -1.91 1.10
N LEU A 112 1.86 -1.20 2.22
CA LEU A 112 1.38 0.18 2.23
C LEU A 112 2.28 1.07 1.36
N ALA A 113 3.60 1.01 1.57
CA ALA A 113 4.53 1.86 0.82
C ALA A 113 4.46 1.64 -0.69
N LEU A 114 4.53 0.37 -1.13
CA LEU A 114 4.52 0.00 -2.54
C LEU A 114 3.14 0.20 -3.18
N GLY A 115 2.06 -0.13 -2.48
CA GLY A 115 0.70 0.11 -2.93
C GLY A 115 0.43 1.60 -3.11
N SER A 116 0.82 2.43 -2.14
CA SER A 116 0.70 3.88 -2.23
C SER A 116 1.53 4.47 -3.38
N MET A 117 2.75 3.98 -3.63
CA MET A 117 3.53 4.36 -4.81
C MET A 117 2.82 3.98 -6.11
N GLY A 118 2.25 2.77 -6.17
CA GLY A 118 1.45 2.30 -7.30
C GLY A 118 0.26 3.21 -7.58
N ASN A 119 -0.52 3.54 -6.55
CA ASN A 119 -1.65 4.48 -6.66
C ASN A 119 -1.19 5.87 -7.13
N GLY A 120 -0.10 6.39 -6.57
CA GLY A 120 0.46 7.68 -6.96
C GLY A 120 0.85 7.78 -8.45
N LEU A 121 1.12 6.65 -9.10
CA LEU A 121 1.39 6.59 -10.54
C LEU A 121 0.15 6.23 -11.36
N ALA A 122 -0.65 5.28 -10.88
CA ALA A 122 -1.77 4.71 -11.62
C ALA A 122 -2.86 5.75 -11.86
N HIS A 123 -3.28 6.52 -10.86
CA HIS A 123 -4.40 7.46 -11.01
C HIS A 123 -4.10 8.61 -11.97
N PRO A 124 -2.91 9.27 -11.92
CA PRO A 124 -2.53 10.22 -12.96
C PRO A 124 -2.48 9.60 -14.36
N ALA A 125 -1.97 8.38 -14.50
CA ALA A 125 -1.93 7.68 -15.78
C ALA A 125 -3.34 7.37 -16.32
N LEU A 126 -4.26 6.95 -15.44
CA LEU A 126 -5.66 6.69 -15.79
C LEU A 126 -6.41 7.97 -16.18
N ALA A 127 -6.16 9.07 -15.47
CA ALA A 127 -6.71 10.38 -15.83
C ALA A 127 -6.18 10.86 -17.20
N ALA A 128 -4.88 10.71 -17.45
CA ALA A 128 -4.28 11.01 -18.74
C ALA A 128 -4.87 10.13 -19.87
N ALA A 129 -5.01 8.83 -19.63
CA ALA A 129 -5.54 7.88 -20.62
C ALA A 129 -7.02 8.11 -20.96
N THR A 130 -7.81 8.63 -20.01
CA THR A 130 -9.23 8.94 -20.22
C THR A 130 -9.48 10.38 -20.65
N GLY A 131 -8.46 11.25 -20.62
CA GLY A 131 -8.59 12.67 -20.92
C GLY A 131 -9.49 13.45 -19.95
N ALA A 132 -9.76 12.87 -18.77
CA ALA A 132 -10.74 13.39 -17.81
C ALA A 132 -10.32 13.07 -16.38
N TYR A 133 -11.02 13.64 -15.40
CA TYR A 133 -10.86 13.25 -14.01
C TYR A 133 -11.15 11.75 -13.84
N PHE A 134 -10.23 11.03 -13.20
CA PHE A 134 -10.39 9.63 -12.82
C PHE A 134 -10.46 9.50 -11.28
N PRO A 135 -11.30 8.62 -10.72
CA PRO A 135 -11.51 8.52 -9.28
C PRO A 135 -10.18 8.31 -8.54
N GLY A 136 -9.92 9.08 -7.48
CA GLY A 136 -8.67 9.01 -6.69
C GLY A 136 -7.55 9.94 -7.17
N LEU A 137 -7.73 10.70 -8.26
CA LEU A 137 -6.69 11.55 -8.84
C LEU A 137 -6.21 12.66 -7.88
N VAL A 138 -7.09 13.27 -7.09
CA VAL A 138 -6.72 14.42 -6.24
C VAL A 138 -5.78 13.99 -5.13
N THR A 139 -6.07 12.87 -4.47
CA THR A 139 -5.28 12.37 -3.34
C THR A 139 -4.10 11.50 -3.75
N ALA A 140 -4.14 10.84 -4.92
CA ALA A 140 -3.11 9.91 -5.36
C ALA A 140 -1.67 10.47 -5.35
N PRO A 141 -1.38 11.70 -5.81
CA PRO A 141 -0.02 12.24 -5.75
C PRO A 141 0.53 12.32 -4.33
N LEU A 142 -0.29 12.73 -3.36
CA LEU A 142 0.10 12.80 -1.95
C LEU A 142 0.33 11.41 -1.37
N VAL A 143 -0.53 10.45 -1.71
CA VAL A 143 -0.36 9.03 -1.35
C VAL A 143 0.96 8.48 -1.92
N GLY A 144 1.27 8.76 -3.19
CA GLY A 144 2.52 8.37 -3.83
C GLY A 144 3.75 8.91 -3.10
N ILE A 145 3.75 10.20 -2.78
CA ILE A 145 4.82 10.85 -2.01
C ILE A 145 4.98 10.18 -0.63
N ALA A 146 3.88 9.95 0.08
CA ALA A 146 3.90 9.28 1.38
C ALA A 146 4.44 7.85 1.28
N GLY A 147 4.09 7.12 0.21
CA GLY A 147 4.62 5.79 -0.09
C GLY A 147 6.13 5.79 -0.29
N VAL A 148 6.67 6.72 -1.08
CA VAL A 148 8.12 6.88 -1.28
C VAL A 148 8.82 7.21 0.04
N LEU A 149 8.27 8.14 0.82
CA LEU A 149 8.84 8.51 2.12
C LEU A 149 8.82 7.33 3.09
N LEU A 150 7.74 6.55 3.13
CA LEU A 150 7.64 5.35 3.95
C LEU A 150 8.66 4.29 3.51
N ALA A 151 8.76 4.01 2.21
CA ALA A 151 9.76 3.07 1.67
C ALA A 151 11.18 3.48 2.06
N ARG A 152 11.52 4.77 1.95
CA ARG A 152 12.83 5.29 2.39
C ARG A 152 13.07 5.08 3.88
N ARG A 153 12.06 5.32 4.73
CA ARG A 153 12.19 5.06 6.17
C ARG A 153 12.38 3.57 6.44
N LEU A 154 11.60 2.70 5.80
CA LEU A 154 11.74 1.25 5.93
C LEU A 154 13.12 0.77 5.50
N LEU A 155 13.67 1.29 4.39
CA LEU A 155 15.05 1.02 3.97
C LEU A 155 16.08 1.45 5.01
N GLN A 156 15.89 2.60 5.66
CA GLN A 156 16.79 3.11 6.71
C GLN A 156 16.78 2.27 7.99
N ILE A 157 15.62 1.75 8.38
CA ILE A 157 15.47 0.98 9.62
C ILE A 157 15.66 -0.52 9.44
N THR A 158 15.97 -0.97 8.23
CA THR A 158 16.15 -2.39 7.96
C THR A 158 17.48 -2.66 7.28
N ALA A 159 18.08 -3.80 7.58
CA ALA A 159 19.30 -4.28 6.92
C ALA A 159 19.01 -5.58 6.15
N GLU A 160 19.89 -5.93 5.20
CA GLU A 160 19.85 -7.26 4.59
C GLU A 160 20.14 -8.31 5.65
N ARG A 161 19.36 -9.39 5.63
CA ARG A 161 19.55 -10.50 6.53
C ARG A 161 20.81 -11.25 6.14
N SER A 162 21.80 -11.31 7.03
CA SER A 162 22.92 -12.24 6.90
C SER A 162 22.36 -13.65 6.76
N ARG A 163 22.58 -14.28 5.59
CA ARG A 163 22.27 -15.70 5.42
C ARG A 163 23.23 -16.46 6.32
N THR A 164 22.80 -16.84 7.52
CA THR A 164 23.47 -17.91 8.25
C THR A 164 23.30 -19.14 7.38
N VAL A 165 24.32 -19.45 6.56
CA VAL A 165 24.44 -20.75 5.93
C VAL A 165 24.63 -21.72 7.09
N VAL A 166 23.55 -22.38 7.48
CA VAL A 166 23.65 -23.56 8.33
C VAL A 166 24.26 -24.62 7.43
N ALA A 167 25.57 -24.78 7.54
CA ALA A 167 26.31 -25.89 6.98
C ALA A 167 25.94 -27.20 7.69
#